data_AF-A0A8T6DI37-F1
#
_entry.id   AF-A0A8T6DI37-F1
#
_cell.length_a   1.000
_cell.length_b   1.000
_cell.length_c   1.000
_cell.angle_alpha   90.00
_cell.angle_beta   90.00
_cell.angle_gamma   90.00
#
_symmetry.space_group_name_H-M   'P 1'
#
loop_
_entity.id
_entity.type
_entity.pdbx_description
1 polymer ?
#
loop_
_entity_poly.entity_id
_entity_poly.type
_entity_poly.pdbx_seq_one_letter_code
_entity_poly.pdbx_strand_id
1 'polypeptide(L)'
;MFHRLYSGRNAVANFNLAGSVQTVLGVIDPVQLGVTLTHEHLLIDMSPLFAPPEQAGAKGFYHEPVSLQNVGRIQHWAQRNADNVQLTDVATAIDEVNIYKQYGGGSLVDATSIGIKRDAEGLARISRATGVRIVMGASYYVDDSHPANMDDMTEDDVMSQIVLDVTEGVDCTPHKSGV
;
A
#
# COMPACT_ATOMS: atom_id res chain seq x y z
N MET A 1 -43.81 -0.44 -27.56
CA MET A 1 -43.04 0.39 -26.62
C MET A 1 -42.79 -0.45 -25.38
N PHE A 2 -41.61 -0.88 -24.95
CA PHE A 2 -40.22 -0.71 -25.37
C PHE A 2 -39.49 -2.04 -25.11
N HIS A 3 -38.59 -2.37 -26.02
CA HIS A 3 -37.68 -3.51 -25.97
C HIS A 3 -36.42 -3.07 -25.21
N ARG A 4 -35.93 -3.85 -24.24
CA ARG A 4 -34.50 -3.89 -23.90
C ARG A 4 -34.15 -5.21 -23.22
N LEU A 5 -33.60 -6.10 -24.05
CA LEU A 5 -32.86 -7.28 -23.65
C LEU A 5 -31.59 -6.83 -22.92
N TYR A 6 -31.39 -7.29 -21.68
CA TYR A 6 -30.08 -7.24 -21.03
C TYR A 6 -29.19 -8.32 -21.65
N SER A 7 -28.64 -8.00 -22.82
CA SER A 7 -27.51 -8.69 -23.41
C SER A 7 -26.27 -7.86 -23.07
N GLY A 8 -25.71 -8.10 -21.90
CA GLY A 8 -24.46 -7.51 -21.45
C GLY A 8 -23.49 -8.60 -21.05
N ARG A 9 -22.94 -9.34 -22.03
CA ARG A 9 -21.60 -9.88 -21.85
C ARG A 9 -20.71 -8.65 -21.73
N ASN A 10 -20.37 -8.25 -20.50
CA ASN A 10 -19.29 -7.30 -20.30
C ASN A 10 -18.08 -7.92 -20.97
N ALA A 11 -17.70 -7.36 -22.11
CA ALA A 11 -16.43 -7.65 -22.73
C ALA A 11 -15.39 -7.17 -21.72
N VAL A 12 -14.91 -8.10 -20.88
CA VAL A 12 -13.61 -7.94 -20.23
C VAL A 12 -12.66 -7.76 -21.40
N ALA A 13 -12.22 -6.52 -21.64
CA ALA A 13 -11.21 -6.24 -22.64
C ALA A 13 -10.06 -7.23 -22.38
N ASN A 14 -9.59 -7.90 -23.44
CA ASN A 14 -8.45 -8.82 -23.36
C ASN A 14 -7.20 -8.07 -22.84
N PHE A 15 -7.09 -7.91 -21.53
CA PHE A 15 -5.92 -7.38 -20.83
C PHE A 15 -4.96 -8.55 -20.64
N ASN A 16 -4.22 -8.88 -21.69
CA ASN A 16 -3.11 -9.79 -21.55
C ASN A 16 -1.90 -9.02 -21.00
N LEU A 17 -1.77 -8.98 -19.67
CA LEU A 17 -0.61 -8.41 -18.97
C LEU A 17 0.55 -9.42 -18.84
N ALA A 18 0.42 -10.63 -19.40
CA ALA A 18 1.47 -11.64 -19.30
C ALA A 18 2.79 -11.12 -19.88
N GLY A 19 3.88 -11.33 -19.13
CA GLY A 19 5.21 -10.85 -19.52
C GLY A 19 5.41 -9.35 -19.32
N SER A 20 4.52 -8.65 -18.62
CA SER A 20 4.65 -7.23 -18.28
C SER A 20 4.61 -7.02 -16.76
N VAL A 21 5.06 -5.86 -16.29
CA VAL A 21 4.93 -5.45 -14.88
C VAL A 21 4.03 -4.23 -14.79
N GLN A 22 3.02 -4.30 -13.93
CA GLN A 22 2.13 -3.18 -13.67
C GLN A 22 2.66 -2.33 -12.51
N THR A 23 2.98 -1.07 -12.79
CA THR A 23 3.39 -0.07 -11.78
C THR A 23 2.25 0.93 -11.56
N VAL A 24 2.33 1.72 -10.50
CA VAL A 24 1.36 2.80 -10.24
C VAL A 24 1.30 3.84 -11.35
N LEU A 25 2.35 3.99 -12.17
CA LEU A 25 2.38 4.91 -13.32
C LEU A 25 2.15 4.21 -14.67
N GLY A 26 1.74 2.93 -14.66
CA GLY A 26 1.43 2.16 -15.86
C GLY A 26 2.32 0.93 -16.04
N VAL A 27 2.09 0.24 -17.16
CA VAL A 27 2.74 -1.03 -17.48
C VAL A 27 4.12 -0.79 -18.07
N ILE A 28 5.08 -1.61 -17.66
CA ILE A 28 6.46 -1.62 -18.17
C ILE A 28 6.87 -3.02 -18.64
N ASP A 29 7.92 -3.06 -19.45
CA ASP A 29 8.63 -4.31 -19.75
C ASP A 29 9.45 -4.76 -18.53
N PRO A 30 9.46 -6.06 -18.14
CA PRO A 30 10.23 -6.57 -17.01
C PRO A 30 11.72 -6.20 -17.04
N VAL A 31 12.33 -6.04 -18.22
CA VAL A 31 13.75 -5.64 -18.35
C VAL A 31 14.01 -4.23 -17.80
N GLN A 32 12.96 -3.42 -17.61
CA GLN A 32 13.06 -2.06 -17.06
C GLN A 32 13.03 -2.02 -15.53
N LEU A 33 12.82 -3.15 -14.84
CA LEU A 33 12.76 -3.20 -13.37
C LEU A 33 14.06 -2.71 -12.72
N GLY A 34 15.21 -3.12 -13.25
CA GLY A 34 16.51 -2.87 -12.61
C GLY A 34 16.60 -3.54 -11.23
N VAL A 35 17.46 -3.00 -10.35
CA VAL A 35 17.51 -3.44 -8.94
C VAL A 35 16.14 -3.20 -8.31
N THR A 36 15.60 -4.21 -7.64
CA THR A 36 14.23 -4.20 -7.11
C THR A 36 14.19 -4.70 -5.67
N LEU A 37 13.63 -3.89 -4.77
CA LEU A 37 13.19 -4.32 -3.44
C LEU A 37 11.78 -4.90 -3.56
N THR A 38 11.57 -6.14 -3.12
CA THR A 38 10.34 -6.88 -3.40
C THR A 38 9.29 -6.82 -2.30
N HIS A 39 9.55 -6.12 -1.20
CA HIS A 39 8.62 -5.97 -0.08
C HIS A 39 9.00 -4.77 0.78
N GLU A 40 8.39 -3.61 0.54
CA GLU A 40 8.61 -2.39 1.30
C GLU A 40 7.26 -1.74 1.67
N HIS A 41 7.30 -0.74 2.55
CA HIS A 41 6.17 0.13 2.86
C HIS A 41 6.63 1.58 2.79
N LEU A 42 6.19 2.34 1.79
CA LEU A 42 6.55 3.75 1.64
C LEU A 42 5.61 4.65 2.43
N LEU A 43 4.33 4.27 2.45
CA LEU A 43 3.28 4.91 3.23
C LEU A 43 2.47 3.80 3.91
N ILE A 44 2.32 3.88 5.23
CA ILE A 44 1.60 2.90 6.04
C ILE A 44 1.13 3.53 7.35
N ASP A 45 -0.04 3.11 7.82
CA ASP A 45 -0.49 3.41 9.19
C ASP A 45 -1.02 2.14 9.85
N MET A 46 -0.23 1.63 10.81
CA MET A 46 -0.57 0.43 11.58
C MET A 46 -1.27 0.76 12.90
N SER A 47 -1.67 2.01 13.16
CA SER A 47 -2.35 2.38 14.41
C SER A 47 -3.55 1.49 14.79
N PRO A 48 -4.36 0.97 13.85
CA PRO A 48 -5.44 0.03 14.19
C PRO A 48 -4.95 -1.23 14.91
N LEU A 49 -3.75 -1.73 14.57
CA LEU A 49 -3.13 -2.91 15.18
C LEU A 49 -2.42 -2.61 16.50
N PHE A 50 -2.11 -1.34 16.76
CA PHE A 50 -1.31 -0.89 17.89
C PHE A 50 -2.06 0.15 18.72
N ALA A 51 -3.24 -0.21 19.20
CA ALA A 51 -4.06 0.66 20.03
C ALA A 51 -3.31 1.18 21.29
N PRO A 52 -3.68 2.38 21.79
CA PRO A 52 -3.08 2.95 22.99
C PRO A 52 -3.17 2.00 24.20
N PRO A 53 -2.17 2.01 25.10
CA PRO A 53 -2.23 1.21 26.31
C PRO A 53 -3.37 1.68 27.23
N GLU A 54 -3.96 0.75 27.99
CA GLU A 54 -5.02 1.06 28.95
C GLU A 54 -4.49 1.92 30.11
N GLN A 55 -3.27 1.66 30.57
CA GLN A 55 -2.69 2.30 31.73
C GLN A 55 -2.37 3.78 31.45
N ALA A 56 -2.94 4.69 32.27
CA ALA A 56 -2.77 6.13 32.10
C ALA A 56 -1.29 6.57 32.03
N GLY A 57 -0.42 6.00 32.86
CA GLY A 57 1.01 6.33 32.89
C GLY A 57 1.79 5.89 31.64
N ALA A 58 1.27 4.93 30.87
CA ALA A 58 1.92 4.46 29.64
C ALA A 58 1.55 5.31 28.41
N LYS A 59 0.44 6.05 28.47
CA LYS A 59 -0.05 6.87 27.34
C LYS A 59 0.91 8.00 26.96
N GLY A 60 1.67 8.53 27.92
CA GLY A 60 2.68 9.56 27.66
C GLY A 60 3.74 9.09 26.65
N PHE A 61 4.33 7.92 26.89
CA PHE A 61 5.29 7.32 25.96
C PHE A 61 4.66 6.89 24.62
N TYR A 62 3.40 6.46 24.65
CA TYR A 62 2.72 6.06 23.43
C TYR A 62 2.53 7.24 22.45
N HIS A 63 2.29 8.46 22.95
CA HIS A 63 2.00 9.63 22.13
C HIS A 63 3.19 10.60 21.93
N GLU A 64 4.33 10.39 22.60
CA GLU A 64 5.51 11.23 22.38
C GLU A 64 6.17 10.90 21.02
N PRO A 65 6.77 11.89 20.33
CA PRO A 65 7.51 11.63 19.09
C PRO A 65 8.71 10.71 19.30
N VAL A 66 9.08 9.94 18.28
CA VAL A 66 10.33 9.18 18.27
C VAL A 66 11.51 10.14 18.37
N SER A 67 12.46 9.82 19.24
CA SER A 67 13.65 10.62 19.49
C SER A 67 14.81 9.75 19.94
N LEU A 68 16.03 10.29 19.91
CA LEU A 68 17.21 9.57 20.43
C LEU A 68 17.08 9.22 21.92
N GLN A 69 16.26 9.95 22.68
CA GLN A 69 16.03 9.70 24.10
C GLN A 69 15.15 8.47 24.34
N ASN A 70 14.26 8.12 23.41
CA ASN A 70 13.25 7.07 23.61
C ASN A 70 13.38 5.87 22.65
N VAL A 71 14.12 5.99 21.54
CA VAL A 71 14.24 4.95 20.51
C VAL A 71 14.75 3.61 21.05
N GLY A 72 15.63 3.63 22.05
CA GLY A 72 16.12 2.39 22.69
C GLY A 72 15.01 1.56 23.33
N ARG A 73 13.98 2.22 23.90
CA ARG A 73 12.81 1.53 24.48
C ARG A 73 11.93 0.92 23.40
N ILE A 74 11.83 1.58 22.25
CA ILE A 74 11.07 1.11 21.09
C ILE A 74 11.77 -0.12 20.49
N GLN A 75 13.05 0.01 20.15
CA GLN A 75 13.81 -1.01 19.43
C GLN A 75 14.11 -2.26 20.28
N HIS A 76 14.50 -2.08 21.54
CA HIS A 76 14.98 -3.20 22.35
C HIS A 76 13.91 -3.83 23.22
N TRP A 77 12.83 -3.10 23.53
CA TRP A 77 11.76 -3.59 24.41
C TRP A 77 10.39 -3.60 23.75
N ALA A 78 10.32 -3.35 22.43
CA ALA A 78 9.08 -3.35 21.65
C ALA A 78 7.97 -2.50 22.29
N GLN A 79 8.35 -1.42 22.99
CA GLN A 79 7.35 -0.56 23.60
C GLN A 79 6.59 0.20 22.51
N ARG A 80 5.26 0.10 22.58
CA ARG A 80 4.36 0.70 21.60
C ARG A 80 4.47 2.23 21.63
N ASN A 81 4.66 2.80 20.46
CA ASN A 81 4.73 4.23 20.23
C ASN A 81 4.00 4.52 18.91
N ALA A 82 3.05 5.46 18.93
CA ALA A 82 2.19 5.77 17.80
C ALA A 82 2.98 6.33 16.60
N ASP A 83 3.95 7.20 16.88
CA ASP A 83 4.80 7.83 15.87
C ASP A 83 5.68 6.80 15.14
N ASN A 84 6.16 5.76 15.84
CA ASN A 84 6.96 4.68 15.24
C ASN A 84 6.16 3.73 14.32
N VAL A 85 4.85 3.57 14.52
CA VAL A 85 4.03 2.60 13.75
C VAL A 85 3.38 3.21 12.51
N GLN A 86 3.82 4.42 12.14
CA GLN A 86 3.29 5.21 11.04
C GLN A 86 4.41 5.71 10.14
N LEU A 87 4.22 5.59 8.82
CA LEU A 87 4.98 6.29 7.80
C LEU A 87 3.99 7.09 6.96
N THR A 88 3.79 8.36 7.28
CA THR A 88 2.71 9.18 6.70
C THR A 88 3.21 10.41 5.95
N ASP A 89 4.52 10.70 5.99
CA ASP A 89 5.11 11.84 5.32
C ASP A 89 5.67 11.48 3.94
N VAL A 90 4.97 11.93 2.90
CA VAL A 90 5.37 11.77 1.49
C VAL A 90 6.72 12.42 1.19
N ALA A 91 7.06 13.54 1.83
CA ALA A 91 8.34 14.21 1.58
C ALA A 91 9.51 13.35 2.08
N THR A 92 9.41 12.84 3.31
CA THR A 92 10.37 11.87 3.85
C THR A 92 10.47 10.62 2.98
N ALA A 93 9.34 10.05 2.52
CA ALA A 93 9.37 8.89 1.63
C ALA A 93 10.09 9.17 0.28
N ILE A 94 9.92 10.37 -0.29
CA ILE A 94 10.65 10.78 -1.50
C ILE A 94 12.15 10.84 -1.24
N ASP A 95 12.58 11.41 -0.11
CA ASP A 95 13.99 11.54 0.24
C ASP A 95 14.65 10.16 0.44
N GLU A 96 14.00 9.24 1.16
CA GLU A 96 14.49 7.87 1.37
C GLU A 96 14.57 7.07 0.06
N VAL A 97 13.55 7.16 -0.80
CA VAL A 97 13.57 6.50 -2.11
C VAL A 97 14.64 7.09 -3.03
N ASN A 98 14.93 8.40 -2.92
CA ASN A 98 16.04 9.00 -3.66
C ASN A 98 17.40 8.47 -3.20
N ILE A 99 17.58 8.15 -1.91
CA ILE A 99 18.80 7.47 -1.43
C ILE A 99 18.91 6.10 -2.12
N TYR A 100 17.84 5.29 -2.10
CA TYR A 100 17.83 4.00 -2.80
C TYR A 100 18.20 4.13 -4.30
N LYS A 101 17.62 5.12 -4.99
CA LYS A 101 17.93 5.43 -6.39
C LYS A 101 19.41 5.79 -6.60
N GLN A 102 20.02 6.57 -5.70
CA GLN A 102 21.44 6.94 -5.79
C GLN A 102 22.37 5.73 -5.79
N TYR A 103 21.95 4.62 -5.16
CA TYR A 103 22.68 3.35 -5.14
C TYR A 103 22.22 2.35 -6.22
N GLY A 104 21.55 2.82 -7.27
CA GLY A 104 21.16 2.02 -8.43
C GLY A 104 19.77 1.37 -8.35
N GLY A 105 18.97 1.74 -7.35
CA GLY A 105 17.58 1.31 -7.22
C GLY A 105 16.74 1.70 -8.44
N GLY A 106 16.09 0.71 -9.05
CA GLY A 106 15.26 0.90 -10.24
C GLY A 106 13.77 0.84 -9.95
N SER A 107 13.37 -0.13 -9.12
CA SER A 107 11.98 -0.37 -8.76
C SER A 107 11.84 -0.83 -7.30
N LEU A 108 10.62 -0.78 -6.77
CA LEU A 108 10.24 -1.45 -5.52
C LEU A 108 8.79 -1.89 -5.55
N VAL A 109 8.45 -2.83 -4.66
CA VAL A 109 7.08 -3.27 -4.40
C VAL A 109 6.64 -2.69 -3.06
N ASP A 110 5.56 -1.91 -3.06
CA ASP A 110 4.89 -1.44 -1.85
C ASP A 110 3.81 -2.46 -1.47
N ALA A 111 4.00 -3.10 -0.30
CA ALA A 111 3.14 -4.17 0.20
C ALA A 111 2.02 -3.65 1.13
N THR A 112 1.78 -2.33 1.19
CA THR A 112 0.68 -1.77 1.97
C THR A 112 -0.65 -2.09 1.28
N SER A 113 -1.58 -2.70 2.02
CA SER A 113 -2.87 -3.18 1.52
C SER A 113 -4.05 -2.62 2.32
N ILE A 114 -5.27 -3.09 2.04
CA ILE A 114 -6.48 -2.67 2.76
C ILE A 114 -6.36 -3.11 4.23
N GLY A 115 -6.58 -2.18 5.15
CA GLY A 115 -6.43 -2.37 6.61
C GLY A 115 -5.26 -1.58 7.21
N ILE A 116 -4.19 -1.36 6.44
CA ILE A 116 -2.98 -0.62 6.86
C ILE A 116 -2.73 0.67 6.07
N LYS A 117 -3.80 1.21 5.48
CA LYS A 117 -3.88 2.54 4.82
C LYS A 117 -3.01 2.68 3.56
N ARG A 118 -3.18 1.76 2.60
CA ARG A 118 -2.67 1.92 1.23
C ARG A 118 -3.07 3.28 0.64
N ASP A 119 -2.13 3.94 -0.04
CA ASP A 119 -2.33 5.28 -0.64
C ASP A 119 -1.82 5.31 -2.10
N ALA A 120 -2.72 5.04 -3.05
CA ALA A 120 -2.36 4.96 -4.46
C ALA A 120 -1.84 6.29 -5.05
N GLU A 121 -2.41 7.43 -4.64
CA GLU A 121 -1.97 8.76 -5.09
C GLU A 121 -0.62 9.14 -4.48
N GLY A 122 -0.41 8.82 -3.20
CA GLY A 122 0.86 8.98 -2.51
C GLY A 122 1.99 8.22 -3.22
N LEU A 123 1.78 6.93 -3.52
CA LEU A 123 2.74 6.13 -4.27
C LEU A 123 3.00 6.69 -5.67
N ALA A 124 1.95 7.12 -6.38
CA ALA A 124 2.12 7.72 -7.70
C ALA A 124 2.91 9.04 -7.64
N ARG A 125 2.71 9.86 -6.60
CA ARG A 125 3.49 11.08 -6.35
C ARG A 125 4.96 10.77 -6.07
N ILE A 126 5.26 9.77 -5.23
CA ILE A 126 6.63 9.36 -4.93
C ILE A 126 7.32 8.82 -6.19
N SER A 127 6.65 7.97 -6.95
CA SER A 127 7.16 7.41 -8.22
C SER A 127 7.49 8.52 -9.23
N ARG A 128 6.60 9.52 -9.39
CA ARG A 128 6.84 10.68 -10.27
C ARG A 128 8.02 11.53 -9.81
N ALA A 129 8.12 11.81 -8.51
CA ALA A 129 9.15 12.70 -7.97
C ALA A 129 10.55 12.07 -8.03
N THR A 130 10.65 10.75 -7.80
CA THR A 130 11.92 10.04 -7.70
C THR A 130 12.32 9.39 -9.02
N GLY A 131 11.35 9.03 -9.87
CA GLY A 131 11.57 8.20 -11.06
C GLY A 131 11.85 6.72 -10.75
N VAL A 132 11.75 6.30 -9.48
CA VAL A 132 11.74 4.88 -9.09
C VAL A 132 10.37 4.31 -9.37
N ARG A 133 10.31 3.13 -10.00
CA ARG A 133 9.05 2.49 -10.35
C ARG A 133 8.47 1.77 -9.13
N ILE A 134 7.20 2.01 -8.85
CA ILE A 134 6.53 1.43 -7.68
C ILE A 134 5.45 0.47 -8.16
N VAL A 135 5.52 -0.78 -7.72
CA VAL A 135 4.48 -1.79 -7.88
C VAL A 135 3.65 -1.81 -6.61
N MET A 136 2.35 -1.54 -6.70
CA MET A 136 1.46 -1.45 -5.54
C MET A 136 0.79 -2.80 -5.26
N GLY A 137 0.72 -3.19 -3.99
CA GLY A 137 0.00 -4.37 -3.54
C GLY A 137 -1.52 -4.23 -3.58
N ALA A 138 -2.21 -5.36 -3.68
CA ALA A 138 -3.65 -5.52 -3.60
C ALA A 138 -4.10 -6.11 -2.25
N SER A 139 -5.39 -6.44 -2.15
CA SER A 139 -5.98 -7.30 -1.11
C SER A 139 -6.12 -6.65 0.28
N TYR A 140 -6.54 -7.47 1.23
CA TYR A 140 -6.70 -7.17 2.66
C TYR A 140 -5.50 -7.70 3.43
N TYR A 141 -5.15 -7.02 4.52
CA TYR A 141 -4.08 -7.43 5.42
C TYR A 141 -4.58 -8.47 6.43
N VAL A 142 -3.99 -8.55 7.62
CA VAL A 142 -4.36 -9.56 8.63
C VAL A 142 -5.68 -9.24 9.30
N ASP A 143 -6.26 -10.27 9.93
CA ASP A 143 -7.58 -10.25 10.60
C ASP A 143 -7.83 -9.01 11.47
N ASP A 144 -6.89 -8.71 12.36
CA ASP A 144 -6.97 -7.57 13.30
C ASP A 144 -7.06 -6.19 12.61
N SER A 145 -6.75 -6.10 11.31
CA SER A 145 -6.81 -4.86 10.52
C SER A 145 -7.97 -4.82 9.52
N HIS A 146 -8.77 -5.88 9.45
CA HIS A 146 -9.89 -5.96 8.54
C HIS A 146 -10.92 -4.83 8.79
N PRO A 147 -11.60 -4.36 7.74
CA PRO A 147 -12.71 -3.43 7.92
C PRO A 147 -13.87 -4.12 8.65
N ALA A 148 -14.72 -3.32 9.30
CA ALA A 148 -15.80 -3.83 10.14
C ALA A 148 -16.83 -4.71 9.40
N ASN A 149 -16.89 -4.62 8.07
CA ASN A 149 -17.80 -5.41 7.23
C ASN A 149 -17.16 -6.66 6.61
N MET A 150 -15.93 -7.03 7.01
CA MET A 150 -15.24 -8.19 6.43
C MET A 150 -15.98 -9.50 6.66
N ASP A 151 -16.61 -9.67 7.83
CA ASP A 151 -17.42 -10.86 8.15
C ASP A 151 -18.67 -11.01 7.26
N ASP A 152 -19.11 -9.90 6.62
CA ASP A 152 -20.25 -9.89 5.71
C ASP A 152 -19.83 -10.15 4.24
N MET A 153 -18.52 -10.14 3.95
CA MET A 153 -17.99 -10.33 2.60
C MET A 153 -17.83 -11.82 2.27
N THR A 154 -18.24 -12.21 1.07
CA THR A 154 -17.95 -13.54 0.52
C THR A 154 -16.54 -13.61 -0.07
N GLU A 155 -16.05 -14.82 -0.31
CA GLU A 155 -14.80 -15.03 -1.07
C GLU A 155 -14.85 -14.36 -2.45
N ASP A 156 -16.02 -14.39 -3.10
CA ASP A 156 -16.24 -13.75 -4.40
C ASP A 156 -16.18 -12.21 -4.30
N ASP A 157 -16.62 -11.62 -3.19
CA ASP A 157 -16.51 -10.17 -2.96
C ASP A 157 -15.05 -9.75 -2.80
N VAL A 158 -14.28 -10.50 -2.00
CA VAL A 158 -12.83 -10.28 -1.81
C VAL A 158 -12.08 -10.44 -3.13
N MET A 159 -12.36 -11.52 -3.87
CA MET A 159 -11.78 -11.78 -5.18
C MET A 159 -12.13 -10.66 -6.17
N SER A 160 -13.38 -10.20 -6.19
CA SER A 160 -13.83 -9.10 -7.04
C SER A 160 -13.07 -7.81 -6.74
N GLN A 161 -12.86 -7.47 -5.46
CA GLN A 161 -12.08 -6.29 -5.09
C GLN A 161 -10.62 -6.38 -5.58
N ILE A 162 -9.97 -7.52 -5.43
CA ILE A 162 -8.59 -7.72 -5.92
C ILE A 162 -8.53 -7.59 -7.44
N VAL A 163 -9.50 -8.16 -8.15
CA VAL A 163 -9.59 -8.04 -9.61
C VAL A 163 -9.78 -6.59 -10.03
N LEU A 164 -10.64 -5.82 -9.35
CA LEU A 164 -10.83 -4.39 -9.62
C LEU A 164 -9.54 -3.59 -9.39
N ASP A 165 -8.83 -3.82 -8.30
CA ASP A 165 -7.55 -3.16 -7.99
C ASP A 165 -6.52 -3.36 -9.12
N VAL A 166 -6.47 -4.56 -9.71
CA VAL A 166 -5.52 -4.92 -10.77
C VAL A 166 -6.01 -4.46 -12.15
N THR A 167 -7.32 -4.45 -12.42
CA THR A 167 -7.85 -4.25 -13.78
C THR A 167 -8.39 -2.84 -14.03
N GLU A 168 -8.90 -2.17 -13.00
CA GLU A 168 -9.59 -0.88 -13.12
C GLU A 168 -8.84 0.22 -12.36
N GLY A 169 -8.47 -0.03 -11.10
CA GLY A 169 -7.76 0.92 -10.24
C GLY A 169 -8.18 0.82 -8.78
N VAL A 170 -7.45 1.55 -7.93
CA VAL A 170 -7.61 1.57 -6.47
C VAL A 170 -8.18 2.91 -6.01
N ASP A 171 -9.09 2.89 -5.02
CA ASP A 171 -9.61 4.07 -4.31
C ASP A 171 -10.14 5.20 -5.22
N CYS A 172 -10.86 4.84 -6.28
CA CYS A 172 -11.36 5.76 -7.31
C CYS A 172 -10.26 6.52 -8.09
N THR A 173 -9.03 6.02 -8.06
CA THR A 173 -7.89 6.52 -8.83
C THR A 173 -7.67 5.64 -10.07
N PRO A 174 -6.96 6.12 -11.11
CA PRO A 174 -6.56 5.29 -12.25
C PRO A 174 -5.36 4.38 -11.95
N HIS A 175 -4.80 4.41 -10.72
CA HIS A 175 -3.62 3.67 -10.33
C HIS A 175 -4.01 2.24 -9.95
N LYS A 176 -3.33 1.26 -10.53
CA LYS A 176 -3.67 -0.15 -10.39
C LYS A 176 -2.61 -0.90 -9.60
N SER A 177 -3.03 -1.94 -8.87
CA SER A 177 -2.12 -2.84 -8.16
C SER A 177 -1.43 -3.79 -9.14
N GLY A 178 -0.16 -4.13 -8.89
CA GLY A 178 0.60 -5.06 -9.72
C GLY A 178 0.93 -6.39 -9.05
N VAL A 179 0.68 -6.53 -7.75
CA VAL A 179 0.83 -7.76 -6.96
C VAL A 179 -0.26 -7.90 -5.91
#